data_AF-M5STX5-F1
#
_entry.id   AF-M5STX5-F1
#
_cell.length_a   1.000
_cell.length_b   1.000
_cell.length_c   1.000
_cell.angle_alpha   90.00
_cell.angle_beta   90.00
_cell.angle_gamma   90.00
#
_symmetry.space_group_name_H-M   'P 1'
#
loop_
_entity.id
_entity.type
_entity.pdbx_description
1 polymer ?
#
loop_
_entity_poly.entity_id
_entity_poly.type
_entity_poly.pdbx_seq_one_letter_code
_entity_poly.pdbx_strand_id
1 'polypeptide(L)'
;MELRLFAADCAARVLPFLTEPEFSAAICASREYAIGNITPNELDAIVSAAASLLTEHVIQPSVRDFAGSAVVGASSSHPPTADKVWNSVSCALQAVACAAAELADDDYYDSVYDSALAAEMVVQSELLRTRMDMPRLK
;
A
#
# COMPACT_ATOMS: atom_id res chain seq x y z
N MET A 1 -5.68 -13.20 -8.10
CA MET A 1 -4.90 -12.14 -8.80
C MET A 1 -5.42 -10.75 -8.42
N GLU A 2 -6.74 -10.62 -8.41
CA GLU A 2 -7.54 -9.44 -8.10
C GLU A 2 -7.17 -8.78 -6.76
N LEU A 3 -7.02 -9.56 -5.69
CA LEU A 3 -6.65 -9.04 -4.37
C LEU A 3 -5.22 -8.45 -4.32
N ARG A 4 -4.28 -9.01 -5.10
CA ARG A 4 -2.92 -8.48 -5.20
C ARG A 4 -2.93 -7.14 -5.92
N LEU A 5 -3.62 -7.07 -7.05
CA LEU A 5 -3.77 -5.84 -7.81
C LEU A 5 -4.50 -4.75 -7.01
N PHE A 6 -5.54 -5.13 -6.27
CA PHE A 6 -6.22 -4.23 -5.33
C PHE A 6 -5.27 -3.66 -4.28
N ALA A 7 -4.50 -4.51 -3.59
CA ALA A 7 -3.51 -4.05 -2.61
C ALA A 7 -2.45 -3.13 -3.24
N ALA A 8 -1.94 -3.50 -4.43
CA ALA A 8 -0.97 -2.70 -5.17
C ALA A 8 -1.52 -1.34 -5.60
N ASP A 9 -2.80 -1.26 -5.99
CA ASP A 9 -3.45 0.01 -6.33
C ASP A 9 -3.64 0.91 -5.11
N CYS A 10 -4.01 0.36 -3.97
CA CYS A 10 -4.09 1.11 -2.71
C CYS A 10 -2.70 1.62 -2.30
N ALA A 11 -1.69 0.76 -2.33
CA ALA A 11 -0.32 1.12 -1.98
C ALA A 11 0.32 2.10 -2.99
N ALA A 12 -0.07 2.08 -4.26
CA ALA A 12 0.38 3.06 -5.23
C ALA A 12 -0.04 4.51 -4.86
N ARG A 13 -1.14 4.68 -4.11
CA ARG A 13 -1.63 6.01 -3.70
C ARG A 13 -0.73 6.68 -2.67
N VAL A 14 0.05 5.90 -1.93
CA VAL A 14 0.94 6.39 -0.87
C VAL A 14 2.39 6.51 -1.33
N LEU A 15 2.70 6.17 -2.58
CA LEU A 15 4.03 6.39 -3.18
C LEU A 15 4.51 7.85 -3.11
N PRO A 16 3.66 8.90 -3.24
CA PRO A 16 4.12 10.28 -3.08
C PRO A 16 4.74 10.60 -1.71
N PHE A 17 4.49 9.77 -0.69
CA PHE A 17 5.07 9.91 0.65
C PHE A 17 6.42 9.18 0.79
N LEU A 18 6.89 8.52 -0.27
CA LEU A 18 8.12 7.73 -0.31
C LEU A 18 9.03 8.32 -1.40
N THR A 19 10.26 8.64 -1.01
CA THR A 19 11.23 9.28 -1.94
C THR A 19 12.15 8.26 -2.59
N GLU A 20 12.23 7.08 -2.00
CA GLU A 20 13.14 6.01 -2.38
C GLU A 20 12.55 5.21 -3.56
N PRO A 21 13.28 5.06 -4.68
CA PRO A 21 12.78 4.43 -5.89
C PRO A 21 12.44 2.95 -5.71
N GLU A 22 13.03 2.28 -4.72
CA GLU A 22 12.80 0.87 -4.39
C GLU A 22 11.33 0.59 -4.09
N PHE A 23 10.62 1.52 -3.44
CA PHE A 23 9.19 1.37 -3.15
C PHE A 23 8.34 1.41 -4.42
N SER A 24 8.66 2.33 -5.34
CA SER A 24 8.00 2.38 -6.65
C SER A 24 8.30 1.12 -7.47
N ALA A 25 9.54 0.64 -7.44
CA ALA A 25 9.96 -0.58 -8.10
C ALA A 25 9.21 -1.82 -7.56
N ALA A 26 9.01 -1.92 -6.24
CA ALA A 26 8.28 -3.01 -5.61
C ALA A 26 6.80 -3.07 -6.06
N ILE A 27 6.11 -1.92 -6.13
CA ILE A 27 4.73 -1.87 -6.64
C ILE A 27 4.63 -2.25 -8.11
N CYS A 28 5.54 -1.73 -8.94
CA CYS A 28 5.60 -2.09 -10.37
C CYS A 28 5.83 -3.59 -10.53
N ALA A 29 6.81 -4.16 -9.81
CA ALA A 29 7.08 -5.59 -9.82
C ALA A 29 5.87 -6.42 -9.35
N SER A 30 5.14 -5.98 -8.32
CA SER A 30 3.93 -6.65 -7.84
C SER A 30 2.84 -6.74 -8.93
N ARG A 31 2.69 -5.67 -9.73
CA ARG A 31 1.76 -5.63 -10.88
C ARG A 31 2.21 -6.55 -12.02
N GLU A 32 3.49 -6.53 -12.38
CA GLU A 32 4.05 -7.43 -13.40
C GLU A 32 3.94 -8.90 -12.98
N TYR A 33 4.18 -9.20 -11.70
CA TYR A 33 4.03 -10.55 -11.15
C TYR A 33 2.57 -11.02 -11.19
N ALA A 34 1.61 -10.11 -10.94
CA ALA A 34 0.19 -10.44 -10.98
C ALA A 34 -0.27 -10.95 -12.36
N ILE A 35 0.38 -10.49 -13.44
CA ILE A 35 0.08 -10.90 -14.82
C ILE A 35 1.06 -11.95 -15.37
N GLY A 36 1.98 -12.46 -14.55
CA GLY A 36 2.90 -13.54 -14.90
C GLY A 36 4.13 -13.13 -15.70
N ASN A 37 4.47 -11.84 -15.74
CA ASN A 37 5.63 -11.34 -16.50
C ASN A 37 6.96 -11.52 -15.79
N ILE A 38 6.97 -11.65 -14.46
CA ILE A 38 8.16 -11.93 -13.66
C ILE A 38 7.94 -13.15 -12.77
N THR A 39 9.04 -13.77 -12.36
CA THR A 39 9.07 -14.91 -11.45
C THR A 39 8.93 -14.48 -9.98
N PRO A 40 8.54 -15.41 -9.08
CA PRO A 40 8.55 -15.18 -7.64
C PRO A 40 9.91 -14.67 -7.11
N ASN A 41 11.02 -15.23 -7.60
CA ASN A 41 12.36 -14.86 -7.15
C ASN A 41 12.76 -13.44 -7.58
N GLU A 42 12.36 -13.01 -8.78
CA GLU A 42 12.58 -11.63 -9.24
C GLU A 42 11.78 -10.64 -8.40
N LEU A 43 10.52 -10.96 -8.08
CA LEU A 43 9.72 -10.14 -7.18
C LEU A 43 10.36 -10.04 -5.79
N ASP A 44 10.75 -11.17 -5.19
CA ASP A 44 11.31 -11.18 -3.83
C ASP A 44 12.62 -10.40 -3.73
N ALA A 45 13.47 -10.42 -4.78
CA ALA A 45 14.69 -9.63 -4.82
C ALA A 45 14.39 -8.12 -4.79
N ILE A 46 13.40 -7.65 -5.56
CA ILE A 46 13.00 -6.24 -5.61
C ILE A 46 12.34 -5.82 -4.30
N VAL A 47 11.45 -6.65 -3.76
CA VAL A 47 10.76 -6.38 -2.48
C VAL A 47 11.75 -6.34 -1.32
N SER A 48 12.77 -7.20 -1.33
CA SER A 48 13.81 -7.20 -0.30
C SER A 48 14.59 -5.88 -0.25
N ALA A 49 14.83 -5.25 -1.41
CA ALA A 49 15.45 -3.94 -1.47
C ALA A 49 14.57 -2.87 -0.79
N ALA A 50 13.27 -2.84 -1.09
CA ALA A 50 12.33 -1.92 -0.42
C ALA A 50 12.19 -2.21 1.08
N ALA A 51 12.11 -3.48 1.48
CA ALA A 51 11.99 -3.90 2.87
C ALA A 51 13.21 -3.50 3.71
N SER A 52 14.41 -3.47 3.12
CA SER A 52 15.63 -3.04 3.80
C SER A 52 15.66 -1.55 4.17
N LEU A 53 14.75 -0.75 3.61
CA LEU A 53 14.60 0.68 3.90
C LEU A 53 13.59 0.95 5.03
N LEU A 54 12.91 -0.10 5.53
CA LEU A 54 11.98 0.01 6.65
C LEU A 54 12.72 -0.09 7.98
N THR A 55 12.27 0.69 8.95
CA THR A 55 12.79 0.63 10.32
C THR A 55 12.16 -0.55 11.05
N GLU A 56 12.98 -1.46 11.61
CA GLU A 56 12.48 -2.69 12.26
C GLU A 56 11.65 -2.42 13.53
N HIS A 57 11.93 -1.32 14.22
CA HIS A 57 11.30 -0.98 15.49
C HIS A 57 10.87 0.49 15.51
N VAL A 58 9.56 0.69 15.37
CA VAL A 58 8.95 2.02 15.38
C VAL A 58 7.97 2.12 16.54
N ILE A 59 8.23 3.03 17.48
CA ILE A 59 7.39 3.25 18.66
C ILE A 59 6.14 4.06 18.27
N GLN A 60 6.31 5.07 17.42
CA GLN A 60 5.25 5.89 16.88
C GLN A 60 5.44 5.98 15.35
N PRO A 61 4.63 5.26 14.55
CA PRO A 61 4.77 5.24 13.11
C PRO A 61 4.52 6.61 12.48
N SER A 62 5.43 7.02 11.60
CA SER A 62 5.24 8.18 10.74
C SER A 62 4.42 7.83 9.48
N VAL A 63 4.02 8.85 8.71
CA VAL A 63 3.44 8.67 7.36
C VAL A 63 4.31 7.77 6.49
N ARG A 64 5.64 7.96 6.51
CA ARG A 64 6.59 7.16 5.73
C ARG A 64 6.57 5.71 6.17
N ASP A 65 6.48 5.43 7.48
CA ASP A 65 6.48 4.06 8.00
C ASP A 65 5.21 3.30 7.59
N PHE A 66 4.05 3.96 7.66
CA PHE A 66 2.80 3.40 7.15
C PHE A 66 2.83 3.20 5.63
N ALA A 67 3.30 4.19 4.88
CA ALA A 67 3.39 4.09 3.42
C ALA A 67 4.33 2.96 2.97
N GLY A 68 5.51 2.86 3.58
CA GLY A 68 6.48 1.81 3.30
C GLY A 68 5.96 0.42 3.65
N SER A 69 5.29 0.28 4.80
CA SER A 69 4.63 -0.97 5.21
C SER A 69 3.51 -1.37 4.25
N ALA A 70 2.73 -0.41 3.75
CA ALA A 70 1.71 -0.65 2.76
C ALA A 70 2.30 -1.21 1.47
N VAL A 71 3.38 -0.59 0.96
CA VAL A 71 4.06 -1.00 -0.26
C VAL A 71 4.67 -2.40 -0.16
N VAL A 72 5.43 -2.67 0.91
CA VAL A 72 6.04 -3.99 1.12
C VAL A 72 4.96 -5.04 1.35
N GLY A 73 3.91 -4.73 2.12
CA GLY A 73 2.78 -5.64 2.34
C GLY A 73 2.00 -5.97 1.06
N ALA A 74 1.88 -5.01 0.13
CA ALA A 74 1.23 -5.20 -1.17
C ALA A 74 2.10 -6.00 -2.17
N SER A 75 3.40 -6.10 -1.91
CA SER A 75 4.39 -6.65 -2.84
C SER A 75 4.95 -7.95 -2.26
N SER A 76 4.34 -9.08 -2.61
CA SER A 76 4.78 -10.38 -2.11
C SER A 76 4.63 -11.47 -3.18
N SER A 77 5.64 -12.33 -3.28
CA SER A 77 5.59 -13.56 -4.08
C SER A 77 4.60 -14.59 -3.53
N HIS A 78 4.24 -14.46 -2.27
CA HIS A 78 3.32 -15.38 -1.60
C HIS A 78 1.87 -15.12 -2.05
N PRO A 79 0.98 -16.12 -1.91
CA PRO A 79 -0.44 -15.93 -2.15
C PRO A 79 -0.99 -14.78 -1.27
N PRO A 80 -1.79 -13.86 -1.85
CA PRO A 80 -2.42 -12.78 -1.08
C PRO A 80 -3.54 -13.38 -0.22
N THR A 81 -3.28 -13.59 1.06
CA THR A 81 -4.33 -13.89 2.03
C THR A 81 -5.12 -12.61 2.32
N ALA A 82 -6.39 -12.76 2.74
CA ALA A 82 -7.22 -11.62 3.10
C ALA A 82 -6.55 -10.74 4.16
N ASP A 83 -5.94 -11.35 5.19
CA ASP A 83 -5.26 -10.62 6.26
C ASP A 83 -4.07 -9.79 5.77
N LYS A 84 -3.24 -10.35 4.87
CA LYS A 84 -2.10 -9.61 4.30
C LYS A 84 -2.56 -8.40 3.49
N VAL A 85 -3.62 -8.59 2.70
CA VAL A 85 -4.23 -7.54 1.90
C VAL A 85 -4.80 -6.45 2.82
N TRP A 86 -5.56 -6.84 3.84
CA TRP A 86 -6.13 -5.90 4.81
C TRP A 86 -5.07 -5.12 5.57
N ASN A 87 -3.98 -5.75 5.99
CA ASN A 87 -2.88 -5.07 6.66
C ASN A 87 -2.25 -4.00 5.75
N SER A 88 -1.93 -4.36 4.49
CA SER A 88 -1.35 -3.42 3.52
C SER A 88 -2.28 -2.25 3.21
N VAL A 89 -3.56 -2.52 2.95
CA VAL A 89 -4.57 -1.50 2.62
C VAL A 89 -4.85 -0.61 3.82
N SER A 90 -4.87 -1.15 5.04
CA SER A 90 -4.99 -0.37 6.27
C SER A 90 -3.77 0.52 6.47
N CYS A 91 -2.55 0.04 6.23
CA CYS A 91 -1.37 0.90 6.27
C CYS A 91 -1.43 2.03 5.23
N ALA A 92 -1.94 1.77 4.02
CA ALA A 92 -2.13 2.82 3.01
C ALA A 92 -3.14 3.88 3.49
N LEU A 93 -4.25 3.43 4.09
CA LEU A 93 -5.27 4.28 4.68
C LEU A 93 -4.69 5.18 5.79
N GLN A 94 -3.93 4.60 6.71
CA GLN A 94 -3.26 5.29 7.80
C GLN A 94 -2.28 6.34 7.29
N ALA A 95 -1.48 6.02 6.27
CA ALA A 95 -0.53 6.98 5.69
C ALA A 95 -1.25 8.20 5.09
N VAL A 96 -2.34 8.01 4.35
CA VAL A 96 -3.13 9.13 3.79
C VAL A 96 -3.73 9.99 4.89
N ALA A 97 -4.33 9.38 5.91
CA ALA A 97 -4.96 10.09 7.02
C ALA A 97 -3.94 10.88 7.85
N CYS A 98 -2.81 10.25 8.22
CA CYS A 98 -1.71 10.93 8.91
C CYS A 98 -1.14 12.08 8.07
N ALA A 99 -0.92 11.88 6.77
CA ALA A 99 -0.36 12.91 5.91
C ALA A 99 -1.26 14.15 5.79
N ALA A 100 -2.59 13.94 5.78
CA ALA A 100 -3.54 15.05 5.79
C ALA A 100 -3.54 15.77 7.15
N ALA A 101 -3.53 15.02 8.25
CA ALA A 101 -3.59 15.57 9.59
C ALA A 101 -2.30 16.30 10.01
N GLU A 102 -1.13 15.85 9.56
CA GLU A 102 0.17 16.51 9.81
C GLU A 102 0.27 17.92 9.18
N LEU A 103 -0.62 18.26 8.24
CA LEU A 103 -0.71 19.60 7.64
C LEU A 103 -1.72 20.51 8.34
N ALA A 104 -2.48 19.98 9.30
CA ALA A 104 -3.46 20.73 10.08
C ALA A 104 -2.85 21.28 11.37
N ASP A 105 -3.48 22.30 11.95
CA ASP A 105 -3.18 22.73 13.32
C ASP A 105 -3.56 21.63 14.31
N ASP A 106 -2.84 21.53 15.44
CA ASP A 106 -3.02 20.47 16.45
C ASP A 106 -4.49 20.31 16.92
N ASP A 107 -5.21 21.42 17.07
CA ASP A 107 -6.62 21.44 17.50
C ASP A 107 -7.59 20.76 16.49
N TYR A 108 -7.15 20.58 15.24
CA TYR A 108 -7.93 19.97 14.17
C TYR A 108 -7.39 18.60 13.72
N TYR A 109 -6.30 18.11 14.31
CA TYR A 109 -5.63 16.88 13.89
C TYR A 109 -6.62 15.71 13.78
N ASP A 110 -7.34 15.41 14.86
CA ASP A 110 -8.27 14.26 14.91
C ASP A 110 -9.39 14.40 13.87
N SER A 111 -9.94 15.61 13.72
CA SER A 111 -11.03 15.85 12.76
C SER A 111 -10.56 15.70 11.31
N VAL A 112 -9.36 16.18 10.98
CA VAL A 112 -8.79 16.06 9.63
C VAL A 112 -8.40 14.62 9.35
N TYR A 113 -7.80 13.95 10.33
CA TYR A 113 -7.46 12.54 10.26
C TYR A 113 -8.70 11.67 9.97
N ASP A 114 -9.76 11.79 10.78
CA ASP A 114 -10.97 10.98 10.62
C ASP A 114 -11.65 11.25 9.27
N SER A 115 -11.70 12.53 8.85
CA SER A 115 -12.27 12.90 7.56
C SER A 115 -11.47 12.33 6.38
N ALA A 116 -10.13 12.39 6.45
CA ALA A 116 -9.26 11.86 5.40
C ALA A 116 -9.32 10.33 5.35
N LEU A 117 -9.40 9.68 6.51
CA LEU A 117 -9.58 8.24 6.63
C LEU A 117 -10.91 7.81 5.99
N ALA A 118 -12.03 8.47 6.33
CA ALA A 118 -13.32 8.16 5.73
C ALA A 118 -13.33 8.35 4.20
N ALA A 119 -12.71 9.43 3.70
CA ALA A 119 -12.60 9.70 2.27
C ALA A 119 -11.77 8.62 1.53
N GLU A 120 -10.63 8.23 2.08
CA GLU A 120 -9.77 7.20 1.48
C GLU A 120 -10.43 5.82 1.51
N MET A 121 -11.20 5.48 2.56
CA MET A 121 -12.00 4.23 2.58
C MET A 121 -13.01 4.15 1.42
N VAL A 122 -13.61 5.28 1.03
CA VAL A 122 -14.52 5.33 -0.13
C VAL A 122 -13.75 5.02 -1.42
N VAL A 123 -12.58 5.64 -1.61
CA VAL A 123 -11.73 5.41 -2.78
C VAL A 123 -11.27 3.96 -2.87
N GLN A 124 -10.80 3.39 -1.75
CA GLN A 124 -10.37 1.98 -1.71
C GLN A 124 -11.55 1.04 -1.98
N SER A 125 -12.75 1.35 -1.50
CA SER A 125 -13.96 0.59 -1.81
C SER A 125 -14.28 0.61 -3.31
N GLU A 126 -14.10 1.74 -3.99
CA GLU A 126 -14.29 1.86 -5.44
C GLU A 126 -13.22 1.09 -6.23
N LEU A 127 -11.96 1.13 -5.79
CA LEU A 127 -10.90 0.31 -6.36
C LEU A 127 -11.22 -1.18 -6.26
N LEU A 128 -11.71 -1.63 -5.09
CA LEU A 128 -12.11 -3.02 -4.89
C LEU A 128 -13.26 -3.42 -5.83
N ARG A 129 -14.32 -2.60 -5.93
CA ARG A 129 -15.44 -2.85 -6.86
C ARG A 129 -14.95 -2.98 -8.30
N THR A 130 -14.09 -2.06 -8.73
CA THR A 130 -13.50 -2.08 -10.07
C THR A 130 -12.74 -3.39 -10.34
N ARG A 131 -12.05 -3.94 -9.33
CA ARG A 131 -11.36 -5.24 -9.45
C ARG A 131 -12.30 -6.43 -9.42
N MET A 132 -13.42 -6.36 -8.71
CA MET A 132 -14.44 -7.42 -8.68
C MET A 132 -15.24 -7.51 -9.99
N ASP A 133 -15.45 -6.37 -10.66
CA ASP A 133 -16.21 -6.27 -11.91
C ASP A 133 -15.37 -6.65 -13.15
N MET A 134 -14.05 -6.80 -13.02
CA MET A 134 -13.19 -7.23 -14.13
C MET A 134 -13.38 -8.72 -14.45
N PRO A 135 -13.46 -9.09 -15.74
CA PRO A 135 -13.43 -10.49 -16.14
C PRO A 135 -12.17 -11.16 -15.60
N ARG A 136 -12.31 -12.34 -14.98
CA ARG A 136 -11.17 -13.13 -14.52
C ARG A 136 -10.30 -13.49 -15.73
N LEU A 137 -9.11 -12.89 -15.84
CA LEU A 137 -8.11 -13.35 -16.81
C LEU A 137 -7.74 -14.79 -16.43
N LYS A 138 -7.96 -15.70 -17.37
CA LYS A 138 -7.68 -17.13 -17.22
C LYS A 138 -6.20 -17.43 -17.35
#